data_AF-H0WYC4-F1
#
_entry.id   AF-H0WYC4-F1
#
_cell.length_a   1.000
_cell.length_b   1.000
_cell.length_c   1.000
_cell.angle_alpha   90.00
_cell.angle_beta   90.00
_cell.angle_gamma   90.00
#
_symmetry.space_group_name_H-M   'P 1'
#
loop_
_entity.id
_entity.type
_entity.pdbx_description
1 polymer ?
#
loop_
_entity_poly.entity_id
_entity_poly.type
_entity_poly.pdbx_seq_one_letter_code
_entity_poly.pdbx_strand_id
1 'polypeptide(L)'
;MIRLGGWCARRPGGAAVPPGRRWACPGPPVRTGRAGCRSLRVLVDMDGVLADFEGGFLRKFRARFPDQPFIALEDRRGFWVSEQYGRLRPGLSEKAISIWESKNFFFELEPLPGAVEAVKQMANLQNTDVFICTSPIKMFKYCPYEK
;
A
#
# COMPACT_ATOMS: atom_id res chain seq x y z
N MET A 1 -30.87 57.41 7.68
CA MET A 1 -30.52 58.56 8.55
C MET A 1 -28.99 58.57 8.66
N ILE A 2 -28.33 59.21 7.70
CA ILE A 2 -27.47 60.42 7.85
C ILE A 2 -26.18 60.20 8.67
N ARG A 3 -25.07 60.18 7.89
CA ARG A 3 -23.70 60.74 8.05
C ARG A 3 -22.99 60.69 9.41
N LEU A 4 -21.69 60.34 9.33
CA LEU A 4 -20.48 61.19 9.55
C LEU A 4 -19.26 60.26 9.33
N GLY A 5 -18.11 60.64 8.78
CA GLY A 5 -17.58 61.85 8.17
C GLY A 5 -16.34 61.43 7.38
N GLY A 6 -16.04 62.12 6.28
CA GLY A 6 -14.85 61.84 5.48
C GLY A 6 -13.60 62.42 6.12
N TRP A 7 -12.44 61.88 5.76
CA TRP A 7 -11.18 62.62 5.66
C TRP A 7 -10.53 62.27 4.32
N CYS A 8 -10.07 63.32 3.65
CA CYS A 8 -9.52 63.31 2.31
C CYS A 8 -7.99 63.31 2.43
N ALA A 9 -7.31 62.38 1.75
CA ALA A 9 -5.88 62.51 1.48
C ALA A 9 -5.56 61.92 0.11
N ARG A 10 -4.80 62.70 -0.66
CA ARG A 10 -4.52 62.58 -2.09
C ARG A 10 -3.61 61.39 -2.42
N ARG A 11 -3.79 60.86 -3.63
CA ARG A 11 -2.86 59.94 -4.31
C ARG A 11 -1.51 60.62 -4.59
N PRO A 12 -0.45 59.81 -4.69
CA PRO A 12 0.21 59.59 -5.99
C PRO A 12 0.32 58.08 -6.26
N GLY A 13 0.02 57.55 -7.45
CA GLY A 13 0.83 57.73 -8.65
C GLY A 13 2.05 56.81 -8.60
N GLY A 14 1.91 55.53 -8.98
CA GLY A 14 3.04 54.58 -8.96
C GLY A 14 2.74 53.21 -9.58
N ALA A 15 3.26 53.03 -10.79
CA ALA A 15 3.70 51.80 -11.49
C ALA A 15 2.81 50.54 -11.54
N ALA A 16 2.51 50.12 -12.78
CA ALA A 16 1.95 48.84 -13.14
C ALA A 16 2.91 47.68 -12.83
N VAL A 17 2.41 46.63 -12.18
CA VAL A 17 3.09 45.36 -11.93
C VAL A 17 2.92 44.46 -13.17
N PRO A 18 3.99 43.89 -13.76
CA PRO A 18 3.84 42.94 -14.86
C PRO A 18 3.37 41.58 -14.32
N PRO A 19 2.49 40.85 -15.03
CA PRO A 19 2.10 39.51 -14.64
C PRO A 19 3.28 38.54 -14.83
N GLY A 20 3.78 38.01 -13.72
CA GLY A 20 4.79 36.96 -13.68
C GLY A 20 4.32 35.69 -14.38
N ARG A 21 5.21 35.15 -15.21
CA ARG A 21 5.04 33.88 -15.95
C ARG A 21 4.77 32.74 -14.97
N ARG A 22 3.63 32.08 -15.14
CA ARG A 22 3.29 30.81 -14.49
C ARG A 22 4.21 29.74 -15.07
N TRP A 23 5.17 29.26 -14.27
CA TRP A 23 5.93 28.06 -14.60
C TRP A 23 4.97 26.87 -14.50
N ALA A 24 4.50 26.39 -15.64
CA ALA A 24 3.83 25.10 -15.71
C ALA A 24 4.92 24.02 -15.63
N CYS A 25 5.01 23.33 -14.50
CA CYS A 25 5.71 22.05 -14.45
C CYS A 25 5.07 21.14 -15.51
N PRO A 26 5.85 20.52 -16.41
CA PRO A 26 5.29 19.52 -17.30
C PRO A 26 4.80 18.36 -16.42
N GLY A 27 3.49 18.10 -16.47
CA GLY A 27 2.92 16.89 -15.89
C GLY A 27 3.51 15.65 -16.58
N PRO A 28 3.35 14.46 -15.98
CA PRO A 28 3.83 13.22 -16.58
C PRO A 28 3.25 13.04 -18.00
N PRO A 29 4.01 12.43 -18.93
CA PRO A 29 3.56 12.28 -20.30
C PRO A 29 2.24 11.52 -20.34
N VAL A 30 1.22 12.14 -20.94
CA VAL A 30 -0.04 11.49 -21.26
C VAL A 30 0.29 10.34 -22.20
N ARG A 31 0.07 9.10 -21.74
CA ARG A 31 0.20 7.89 -22.59
C ARG A 31 -0.80 8.02 -23.74
N THR A 32 -0.31 8.36 -24.91
CA THR A 32 -1.07 8.31 -26.16
C THR A 32 -1.27 6.84 -26.54
N GLY A 33 -2.27 6.21 -25.92
CA GLY A 33 -2.71 4.89 -26.34
C GLY A 33 -3.19 4.96 -27.78
N ARG A 34 -2.51 4.24 -28.68
CA ARG A 34 -3.04 3.94 -30.02
C ARG A 34 -4.40 3.26 -29.83
N ALA A 35 -5.46 3.91 -30.30
CA ALA A 35 -6.80 3.35 -30.30
C ALA A 35 -6.78 1.98 -30.99
N GLY A 36 -7.10 0.90 -30.25
CA GLY A 36 -7.43 -0.41 -30.82
C GLY A 36 -6.57 -1.61 -30.42
N CYS A 37 -5.47 -1.46 -29.68
CA CYS A 37 -4.71 -2.63 -29.19
C CYS A 37 -5.16 -2.98 -27.75
N ARG A 38 -5.64 -4.21 -27.51
CA ARG A 38 -5.98 -4.65 -26.14
C ARG A 38 -4.69 -4.82 -25.35
N SER A 39 -4.54 -4.06 -24.26
CA SER A 39 -3.46 -4.29 -23.30
C SER A 39 -3.59 -5.65 -22.63
N LEU A 40 -2.46 -6.33 -22.43
CA LEU A 40 -2.36 -7.46 -21.50
C LEU A 40 -2.70 -6.95 -20.10
N ARG A 41 -3.62 -7.63 -19.40
CA ARG A 41 -3.93 -7.34 -18.01
C ARG A 41 -3.29 -8.38 -17.10
N VAL A 42 -2.50 -7.93 -16.13
CA VAL A 42 -1.87 -8.78 -15.13
C VAL A 42 -2.43 -8.41 -13.76
N LEU A 43 -2.95 -9.40 -13.04
CA LEU A 43 -3.34 -9.27 -11.64
C LEU A 43 -2.22 -9.89 -10.80
N VAL A 44 -1.63 -9.09 -9.93
CA VAL A 44 -0.53 -9.51 -9.05
C VAL A 44 -1.08 -9.61 -7.64
N ASP A 45 -1.04 -10.81 -7.06
CA ASP A 45 -1.38 -10.99 -5.65
C ASP A 45 -0.36 -10.29 -4.75
N MET A 46 -0.68 -10.11 -3.47
CA MET A 46 0.17 -9.36 -2.55
C MET A 46 0.83 -10.25 -1.50
N ASP A 47 0.06 -10.96 -0.67
CA ASP A 47 0.60 -11.76 0.43
C ASP A 47 1.27 -13.04 -0.11
N GLY A 48 2.57 -13.20 0.10
CA GLY A 48 3.35 -14.32 -0.44
C GLY A 48 3.77 -14.14 -1.90
N VAL A 49 3.48 -12.99 -2.52
CA VAL A 49 3.94 -12.62 -3.88
C VAL A 49 4.72 -11.30 -3.88
N LEU A 50 4.17 -10.25 -3.27
CA LEU A 50 4.85 -8.96 -3.09
C LEU A 50 5.36 -8.78 -1.67
N ALA A 51 4.57 -9.17 -0.67
CA ALA A 51 4.84 -9.01 0.74
C ALA A 51 5.11 -10.36 1.40
N ASP A 52 6.17 -10.47 2.20
CA ASP A 52 6.56 -11.69 2.91
C ASP A 52 5.67 -11.94 4.13
N PHE A 53 4.45 -12.41 3.88
CA PHE A 53 3.48 -12.75 4.92
C PHE A 53 3.99 -13.84 5.87
N GLU A 54 4.53 -14.95 5.34
CA GLU A 54 4.96 -16.11 6.12
C GLU A 54 6.16 -15.78 7.02
N GLY A 55 7.17 -15.10 6.50
CA GLY A 55 8.33 -14.69 7.29
C GLY A 55 7.99 -13.59 8.30
N GLY A 56 7.16 -12.62 7.92
CA GLY A 56 6.63 -11.59 8.83
C GLY A 56 5.81 -12.19 9.98
N PHE A 57 4.92 -13.12 9.65
CA PHE A 57 4.14 -13.90 10.62
C PHE A 57 5.06 -14.65 11.59
N LEU A 58 5.97 -15.48 11.08
CA LEU A 58 6.80 -16.34 11.94
C LEU A 58 7.67 -15.51 12.89
N ARG A 59 8.26 -14.42 12.39
CA ARG A 59 9.05 -13.47 13.21
C ARG A 59 8.22 -12.89 14.36
N LYS A 60 7.04 -12.35 14.06
CA LYS A 60 6.16 -11.75 15.08
C LYS A 60 5.57 -12.80 16.03
N PHE A 61 5.24 -14.00 15.53
CA PHE A 61 4.75 -15.11 16.34
C PHE A 61 5.79 -15.54 17.38
N ARG A 62 7.03 -15.78 16.96
CA ARG A 62 8.13 -16.18 17.87
C ARG A 62 8.47 -15.10 18.89
N ALA A 63 8.39 -13.82 18.50
CA ALA A 63 8.61 -12.70 19.42
C ALA A 63 7.50 -12.59 20.48
N ARG A 64 6.23 -12.75 20.09
CA ARG A 64 5.07 -12.61 20.99
C ARG A 64 4.82 -13.84 21.86
N PHE A 65 5.15 -15.04 21.36
CA PHE A 65 4.89 -16.31 22.01
C PHE A 65 6.17 -17.18 22.09
N PRO A 66 7.22 -16.73 22.80
CA PRO A 66 8.53 -17.38 22.78
C PRO A 66 8.52 -18.83 23.29
N ASP A 67 7.60 -19.16 24.19
CA ASP A 67 7.49 -20.50 24.79
C ASP A 67 6.56 -21.45 24.03
N GLN A 68 5.98 -21.02 22.91
CA GLN A 68 5.11 -21.86 22.07
C GLN A 68 5.91 -22.52 20.94
N PRO A 69 5.56 -23.76 20.56
CA PRO A 69 6.16 -24.36 19.38
C PRO A 69 5.71 -23.59 18.14
N PHE A 70 6.56 -23.58 17.13
CA PHE A 70 6.33 -22.93 15.86
C PHE A 70 6.67 -23.89 14.73
N ILE A 71 6.24 -23.52 13.51
CA ILE A 71 6.51 -24.28 12.29
C ILE A 71 7.57 -23.50 11.52
N ALA A 72 8.69 -24.15 11.19
CA ALA A 72 9.70 -23.55 10.35
C ALA A 72 9.15 -23.33 8.92
N LEU A 73 9.70 -22.39 8.15
CA LEU A 73 9.15 -22.03 6.83
C LEU A 73 9.22 -23.22 5.87
N GLU A 74 10.30 -23.99 5.93
CA GLU A 74 10.54 -25.23 5.21
C GLU A 74 9.53 -26.34 5.53
N ASP A 75 8.89 -26.28 6.71
CA ASP A 75 7.90 -27.25 7.18
C ASP A 75 6.44 -26.79 6.97
N ARG A 76 6.24 -25.57 6.44
CA ARG A 76 4.89 -25.06 6.12
C ARG A 76 4.23 -25.90 5.04
N ARG A 77 3.00 -26.34 5.29
CA ARG A 77 2.17 -27.09 4.34
C ARG A 77 0.73 -26.57 4.36
N GLY A 78 0.11 -26.54 3.18
CA GLY A 78 -1.23 -25.99 3.00
C GLY A 78 -1.27 -24.47 3.12
N PHE A 79 -2.32 -23.86 2.57
CA PHE A 79 -2.45 -22.40 2.49
C PHE A 79 -2.72 -21.75 3.86
N TRP A 80 -3.53 -22.38 4.72
CA TRP A 80 -3.99 -21.79 5.97
C TRP A 80 -3.01 -22.04 7.13
N VAL A 81 -2.26 -21.00 7.51
CA VAL A 81 -1.33 -21.02 8.65
C VAL A 81 -2.02 -21.45 9.95
N SER A 82 -3.19 -20.88 10.25
CA SER A 82 -3.96 -21.17 11.46
C SER A 82 -4.36 -22.65 11.58
N GLU A 83 -4.69 -23.31 10.46
CA GLU A 83 -5.03 -24.73 10.47
C GLU A 83 -3.83 -25.60 10.84
N GLN A 84 -2.66 -25.33 10.26
CA GLN A 84 -1.45 -26.10 10.57
C GLN A 84 -1.00 -25.86 12.03
N TYR A 85 -1.08 -24.62 12.52
CA TYR A 85 -0.81 -24.29 13.92
C TYR A 85 -1.83 -24.95 14.87
N GLY A 86 -3.11 -24.98 14.50
CA GLY A 86 -4.15 -25.66 15.29
C GLY A 86 -3.91 -27.17 15.43
N ARG A 87 -3.34 -27.81 14.40
CA ARG A 87 -2.92 -29.24 14.45
C ARG A 87 -1.66 -29.46 15.31
N LEU A 88 -0.79 -28.46 15.41
CA LEU A 88 0.46 -28.55 16.17
C LEU A 88 0.21 -28.61 17.68
N ARG A 89 -0.69 -27.75 18.18
CA ARG A 89 -1.11 -27.74 19.60
C ARG A 89 -2.45 -27.01 19.75
N PRO A 90 -3.37 -27.50 20.61
CA PRO A 90 -4.61 -26.79 20.91
C PRO A 90 -4.37 -25.33 21.33
N GLY A 91 -5.18 -24.41 20.81
CA GLY A 91 -5.11 -22.98 21.12
C GLY A 91 -4.07 -22.19 20.32
N LEU A 92 -3.27 -22.83 19.46
CA LEU A 92 -2.30 -22.10 18.62
C LEU A 92 -2.92 -21.46 17.39
N SER A 93 -4.08 -21.95 16.91
CA SER A 93 -4.82 -21.33 15.81
C SER A 93 -5.17 -19.88 16.15
N GLU A 94 -5.74 -19.65 17.32
CA GLU A 94 -6.17 -18.33 17.82
C GLU A 94 -4.97 -17.42 18.07
N LYS A 95 -3.88 -17.97 18.62
CA LYS A 95 -2.63 -17.23 18.79
C LYS A 95 -2.04 -16.80 17.46
N ALA A 96 -2.02 -17.70 16.46
CA ALA A 96 -1.56 -17.38 15.12
C ALA A 96 -2.43 -16.26 14.50
N ILE A 97 -3.76 -16.40 14.57
CA ILE A 97 -4.71 -15.38 14.10
C ILE A 97 -4.44 -14.01 14.71
N SER A 98 -4.18 -13.97 16.02
CA SER A 98 -3.91 -12.71 16.74
C SER A 98 -2.67 -11.95 16.25
N ILE A 99 -1.77 -12.61 15.49
CA ILE A 99 -0.60 -11.96 14.88
C ILE A 99 -1.03 -11.11 13.70
N TRP A 100 -1.71 -11.68 12.69
CA TRP A 100 -2.11 -10.90 11.51
C TRP A 100 -3.31 -9.99 11.74
N GLU A 101 -4.05 -10.18 12.82
CA GLU A 101 -5.07 -9.22 13.26
C GLU A 101 -4.51 -8.03 14.04
N SER A 102 -3.21 -8.05 14.39
CA SER A 102 -2.58 -6.95 15.11
C SER A 102 -2.31 -5.75 14.21
N LYS A 103 -2.33 -4.56 14.81
CA LYS A 103 -2.00 -3.30 14.14
C LYS A 103 -0.57 -3.37 13.58
N ASN A 104 -0.37 -2.77 12.41
CA ASN A 104 0.88 -2.74 11.66
C ASN A 104 1.39 -4.12 11.23
N PHE A 105 0.56 -5.17 11.28
CA PHE A 105 1.02 -6.47 10.79
C PHE A 105 1.33 -6.41 9.30
N PHE A 106 0.37 -5.95 8.49
CA PHE A 106 0.51 -5.91 7.03
C PHE A 106 1.42 -4.78 6.57
N PHE A 107 1.34 -3.62 7.24
CA PHE A 107 2.17 -2.46 6.89
C PHE A 107 3.66 -2.70 7.06
N GLU A 108 4.07 -3.53 8.03
CA GLU A 108 5.47 -3.83 8.34
C GLU A 108 5.98 -5.11 7.64
N LEU A 109 5.23 -5.68 6.70
CA LEU A 109 5.71 -6.81 5.91
C LEU A 109 6.83 -6.34 4.97
N GLU A 110 7.92 -7.09 4.98
CA GLU A 110 9.03 -6.85 4.06
C GLU A 110 8.63 -7.28 2.64
N PRO A 111 9.11 -6.60 1.59
CA PRO A 111 8.90 -7.05 0.23
C PRO A 111 9.66 -8.36 -0.04
N LEU A 112 9.07 -9.23 -0.86
CA LEU A 112 9.77 -10.41 -1.35
C LEU A 112 10.92 -10.00 -2.30
N PRO A 113 12.07 -10.71 -2.29
CA PRO A 113 13.22 -10.36 -3.11
C PRO A 113 12.88 -10.23 -4.59
N GLY A 114 13.18 -9.07 -5.18
CA GLY A 114 12.94 -8.78 -6.60
C GLY A 114 11.47 -8.48 -6.96
N ALA A 115 10.53 -8.59 -6.03
CA ALA A 115 9.10 -8.43 -6.32
C ALA A 115 8.75 -7.00 -6.73
N VAL A 116 9.28 -6.01 -6.01
CA VAL A 116 9.05 -4.58 -6.28
C VAL A 116 9.65 -4.17 -7.63
N GLU A 117 10.87 -4.63 -7.91
CA GLU A 117 11.58 -4.36 -9.16
C GLU A 117 10.84 -4.98 -10.34
N ALA A 118 10.41 -6.25 -10.20
CA ALA A 118 9.70 -6.98 -11.24
C ALA A 118 8.36 -6.31 -11.59
N VAL A 119 7.56 -5.91 -10.59
CA VAL A 119 6.28 -5.22 -10.84
C VAL A 119 6.50 -3.86 -11.49
N LYS A 120 7.50 -3.08 -11.05
CA LYS A 120 7.84 -1.79 -11.68
C LYS A 120 8.26 -1.97 -13.14
N GLN A 121 9.06 -2.99 -13.46
CA GLN A 121 9.44 -3.30 -14.83
C GLN A 121 8.22 -3.72 -15.67
N MET A 122 7.38 -4.60 -15.12
CA MET A 122 6.17 -5.09 -15.78
C MET A 122 5.18 -3.96 -16.10
N ALA A 123 4.99 -3.02 -15.17
CA ALA A 123 4.11 -1.86 -15.37
C ALA A 123 4.61 -0.88 -16.44
N ASN A 124 5.91 -0.91 -16.77
CA ASN A 124 6.50 -0.09 -17.81
C ASN A 124 6.51 -0.76 -19.21
N LEU A 125 6.05 -2.01 -19.33
CA LEU A 125 5.96 -2.69 -20.62
C LEU A 125 4.89 -2.04 -21.52
N GLN A 126 5.13 -2.08 -22.82
CA GLN A 126 4.15 -1.62 -23.81
C GLN A 126 2.90 -2.52 -23.75
N ASN A 127 1.72 -1.91 -23.89
CA ASN A 127 0.43 -2.60 -23.89
C ASN A 127 0.23 -3.56 -22.69
N THR A 128 0.70 -3.19 -21.50
CA THR A 128 0.54 -3.97 -20.29
C THR A 128 -0.03 -3.11 -19.17
N ASP A 129 -1.12 -3.58 -18.56
CA ASP A 129 -1.77 -2.98 -17.39
C ASP A 129 -1.64 -3.93 -16.21
N VAL A 130 -0.99 -3.47 -15.14
CA VAL A 130 -0.72 -4.26 -13.94
C VAL A 130 -1.57 -3.73 -12.78
N PHE A 131 -2.29 -4.63 -12.12
CA PHE A 131 -3.11 -4.32 -10.94
C PHE A 131 -2.70 -5.22 -9.80
N ILE A 132 -2.62 -4.67 -8.58
CA ILE A 132 -2.52 -5.49 -7.38
C ILE A 132 -3.93 -5.97 -7.03
N CYS A 133 -4.12 -7.28 -6.87
CA CYS A 133 -5.39 -7.90 -6.56
C CYS A 133 -5.21 -8.80 -5.33
N THR A 134 -5.55 -8.27 -4.15
CA THR A 134 -5.39 -8.95 -2.86
C THR A 134 -6.73 -9.15 -2.17
N SER A 135 -6.83 -10.20 -1.36
CA SER A 135 -7.98 -10.43 -0.47
C SER A 135 -7.73 -9.82 0.92
N PRO A 136 -8.70 -9.12 1.53
CA PRO A 136 -8.61 -8.73 2.93
C PRO A 136 -8.87 -9.93 3.85
N ILE A 137 -8.34 -9.89 5.07
CA ILE A 137 -8.76 -10.83 6.12
C ILE A 137 -10.17 -10.47 6.63
N LYS A 138 -10.85 -11.41 7.30
CA LYS A 138 -12.20 -11.20 7.84
C LYS A 138 -12.26 -10.04 8.86
N MET A 139 -11.24 -9.92 9.71
CA MET A 139 -11.14 -8.84 10.69
C MET A 139 -10.55 -7.58 10.04
N PHE A 140 -11.43 -6.67 9.63
CA PHE A 140 -11.10 -5.54 8.77
C PHE A 140 -10.60 -4.28 9.52
N LYS A 141 -10.34 -4.32 10.83
CA LYS A 141 -10.01 -3.12 11.61
C LYS A 141 -8.74 -2.42 11.12
N TYR A 142 -7.74 -3.20 10.71
CA TYR A 142 -6.44 -2.68 10.29
C TYR A 142 -6.11 -3.05 8.84
N CYS A 143 -6.39 -4.30 8.45
CA CYS A 143 -5.99 -4.87 7.16
C CYS A 143 -6.30 -4.03 5.91
N PRO A 144 -7.52 -3.49 5.67
CA PRO A 144 -7.81 -2.77 4.42
C PRO A 144 -7.05 -1.45 4.25
N TYR A 145 -6.57 -0.84 5.34
CA TYR A 145 -5.82 0.41 5.28
C TYR A 145 -4.30 0.18 5.21
N GLU A 146 -3.86 -1.02 5.57
CA GLU A 146 -2.45 -1.43 5.54
C GLU A 146 -2.07 -2.14 4.24
N LYS A 147 -3.03 -2.45 3.37
CA LYS A 147 -2.88 -3.07 2.05
C LYS A 147 -3.25 -2.09 0.95
#